data_AF-A0A3S0UJP2-F1
#
_entry.id   AF-A0A3S0UJP2-F1
#
_cell.length_a   1.000
_cell.length_b   1.000
_cell.length_c   1.000
_cell.angle_alpha   90.00
_cell.angle_beta   90.00
_cell.angle_gamma   90.00
#
_symmetry.space_group_name_H-M   'P 1'
#
loop_
_entity.id
_entity.type
_entity.pdbx_description
1 polymer ?
#
loop_
_entity_poly.entity_id
_entity_poly.type
_entity_poly.pdbx_seq_one_letter_code
_entity_poly.pdbx_strand_id
1 'polypeptide(L)' 'MRIILLLVVLTIIGLISTQWIGGKQSTPPAALPSPANSATLTPPVPTRPQDLKQFEQDMNRFMQDAATQRDRQDQAK' A
#
# COMPACT_ATOMS: atom_id res chain seq x y z
N MET A 1 -26.39 19.49 -21.16
CA MET A 1 -26.14 18.08 -20.79
C MET A 1 -24.73 17.61 -21.16
N ARG A 2 -24.34 17.61 -22.44
CA ARG A 2 -22.99 17.14 -22.89
C ARG A 2 -21.81 17.87 -22.24
N ILE A 3 -21.89 19.20 -22.10
CA ILE A 3 -20.82 20.02 -21.49
C ILE A 3 -20.60 19.69 -20.01
N ILE A 4 -21.67 19.40 -19.27
CA ILE A 4 -21.59 19.02 -17.86
C ILE A 4 -20.88 17.66 -17.73
N LEU A 5 -21.21 16.72 -18.61
CA LEU A 5 -20.58 15.40 -18.66
C LEU A 5 -19.08 15.51 -19.00
N LEU A 6 -18.72 16.40 -19.93
CA LEU A 6 -17.32 16.67 -20.27
C LEU A 6 -16.53 17.27 -19.10
N LEU A 7 -17.14 18.15 -18.31
CA LEU A 7 -16.51 18.71 -17.11
C LEU A 7 -16.27 17.65 -16.05
N VAL A 8 -17.26 16.77 -15.80
CA VAL A 8 -17.10 15.67 -14.83
C VAL A 8 -15.98 14.71 -15.25
N VAL A 9 -15.92 14.35 -16.54
CA VAL A 9 -14.85 13.51 -17.09
C VAL A 9 -13.48 14.19 -16.94
N LEU A 10 -13.39 15.49 -17.24
CA LEU A 10 -12.16 16.25 -17.08
C LEU A 10 -11.69 16.29 -15.62
N THR A 11 -12.61 16.47 -14.67
CA THR A 11 -12.31 16.45 -13.24
C THR A 11 -11.78 15.09 -12.80
N ILE A 12 -12.40 13.99 -13.24
CA ILE A 12 -11.96 12.63 -12.92
C ILE A 12 -10.55 12.37 -13.47
N ILE A 13 -10.27 12.74 -14.72
CA ILE A 13 -8.95 12.57 -15.34
C ILE A 13 -7.88 13.42 -14.64
N GLY A 14 -8.21 14.65 -14.25
CA GLY A 14 -7.33 15.52 -13.49
C GLY A 14 -7.02 14.96 -12.09
N LEU A 15 -8.04 14.44 -11.40
CA LEU A 15 -7.93 13.88 -10.06
C LEU A 15 -7.24 12.52 -10.03
N ILE A 16 -7.24 11.78 -11.14
CA ILE A 16 -6.41 10.58 -11.32
C ILE A 16 -4.97 10.98 -11.66
N SER A 17 -4.75 11.97 -12.54
CA SER A 17 -3.40 12.41 -12.93
C SER A 17 -2.55 12.90 -11.74
N THR A 18 -3.16 13.55 -10.75
CA THR A 18 -2.47 13.95 -9.50
C THR A 18 -2.00 12.76 -8.66
N GLN A 19 -2.60 11.58 -8.82
CA GLN A 19 -2.20 10.36 -8.10
C GLN A 19 -0.96 9.71 -8.73
N TRP A 20 -0.69 9.98 -10.01
CA TRP A 20 0.47 9.43 -10.74
C TRP A 20 1.69 10.37 -10.71
N ILE A 21 1.51 11.68 -10.59
CA ILE A 21 2.63 12.65 -10.47
C ILE A 21 3.37 12.55 -9.12
N GLY A 22 2.75 11.95 -8.09
CA GLY A 22 3.42 11.58 -6.83
C GLY A 22 3.94 10.14 -6.79
N GLY A 23 3.85 9.40 -7.90
CA GLY A 23 3.98 7.94 -7.92
C GLY A 23 4.91 7.40 -9.01
N LYS A 24 6.17 7.87 -9.04
CA LYS A 24 7.36 7.25 -9.70
C LYS A 24 8.53 8.24 -9.50
N GLN A 25 9.72 7.94 -9.00
CA GLN A 25 10.63 6.79 -9.15
C GLN A 25 11.38 6.57 -7.81
N SER A 26 11.75 5.36 -7.36
CA SER A 26 12.69 4.47 -8.06
C SER A 26 12.69 3.04 -7.51
N THR A 27 12.67 2.07 -8.42
CA THR A 27 13.09 0.67 -8.27
C THR A 27 14.64 0.60 -8.07
N PRO A 28 15.22 -0.47 -7.48
CA PRO A 28 16.43 -0.42 -6.62
C PRO A 28 17.75 -0.81 -7.33
N PRO A 29 18.91 -0.59 -6.69
CA PRO A 29 19.87 -1.69 -6.53
C PRO A 29 20.50 -1.79 -5.13
N ALA A 30 20.33 -2.98 -4.56
CA ALA A 30 21.18 -3.70 -3.60
C ALA A 30 22.17 -2.91 -2.72
N ALA A 31 21.87 -2.80 -1.42
CA ALA A 31 22.89 -2.76 -0.39
C ALA A 31 22.59 -3.88 0.62
N LEU A 32 23.32 -4.99 0.44
CA LEU A 32 23.59 -6.13 1.31
C LEU A 32 22.66 -6.35 2.53
N PRO A 33 21.99 -7.51 2.65
CA PRO A 33 21.60 -7.97 3.97
C PRO A 33 22.85 -8.48 4.69
N SER A 34 23.11 -7.96 5.89
CA SER A 34 23.85 -8.71 6.91
C SER A 34 23.46 -8.21 8.29
N PRO A 35 23.43 -9.09 9.30
CA PRO A 35 22.43 -10.14 9.42
C PRO A 35 21.87 -10.08 10.83
N ALA A 36 20.58 -9.78 11.00
CA ALA A 36 19.95 -10.10 12.28
C ALA A 36 18.44 -10.14 12.14
N ASN A 37 17.95 -11.34 12.40
CA ASN A 37 16.74 -11.57 13.13
C ASN A 37 15.41 -11.42 12.39
N SER A 38 15.00 -12.63 12.01
CA SER A 38 13.65 -13.18 12.18
C SER A 38 12.67 -12.81 11.08
N ALA A 39 12.12 -13.88 10.52
CA ALA A 39 10.85 -13.96 9.83
C ALA A 39 9.73 -13.31 10.67
N THR A 40 9.73 -11.99 10.71
CA THR A 40 8.72 -11.22 11.42
C THR A 40 7.68 -10.90 10.38
N LEU A 41 6.56 -11.62 10.44
CA LEU A 41 5.37 -11.45 9.59
C LEU A 41 4.77 -10.04 9.66
N THR A 42 5.33 -9.13 10.47
CA THR A 42 4.86 -7.78 10.68
C THR A 42 5.57 -6.79 9.75
N PRO A 43 4.84 -5.86 9.12
CA PRO A 43 5.43 -4.86 8.25
C PRO A 43 6.44 -3.98 9.04
N PRO A 44 7.61 -3.65 8.48
CA PRO A 44 8.61 -2.84 9.15
C PRO A 44 8.15 -1.40 9.30
N VAL A 45 8.40 -0.79 10.46
CA VAL A 45 7.99 0.59 10.74
C VAL A 45 8.81 1.57 9.89
N PRO A 46 8.16 2.44 9.09
CA PRO A 46 8.86 3.38 8.23
C PRO A 46 9.54 4.47 9.06
N THR A 47 10.79 4.76 8.74
CA THR A 47 11.58 5.84 9.34
C THR A 47 11.58 7.12 8.51
N ARG A 48 10.94 7.08 7.32
CA ARG A 48 10.81 8.22 6.42
C ARG A 48 9.33 8.52 6.16
N PRO A 49 8.92 9.80 6.15
CA PRO A 49 7.51 10.18 5.97
C PRO A 49 6.90 9.69 4.65
N GLN A 50 7.68 9.62 3.58
CA GLN A 50 7.21 9.16 2.27
C GLN A 50 6.80 7.68 2.23
N ASP A 51 7.37 6.86 3.12
CA ASP A 51 7.12 5.41 3.15
C ASP A 51 5.92 5.06 4.05
N LEU A 52 5.36 6.05 4.77
CA LEU A 52 4.24 5.89 5.70
C LEU A 52 2.97 5.39 4.98
N LYS A 53 2.69 5.92 3.79
CA LYS A 53 1.51 5.54 3.01
C LYS A 53 1.55 4.09 2.55
N GLN A 54 2.73 3.58 2.21
CA GLN A 54 2.91 2.18 1.83
C GLN A 54 2.80 1.26 3.04
N PHE A 55 3.40 1.65 4.17
CA PHE A 55 3.27 0.92 5.42
C PHE A 55 1.81 0.79 5.89
N GLU A 56 1.01 1.84 5.79
CA GLU A 56 -0.42 1.79 6.15
C GLU A 56 -1.20 0.76 5.31
N GLN A 57 -0.92 0.70 4.01
CA GLN A 57 -1.53 -0.28 3.11
C GLN A 57 -1.11 -1.70 3.46
N ASP A 58 0.18 -1.91 3.72
CA ASP A 58 0.74 -3.20 4.11
C ASP A 58 0.18 -3.67 5.47
N MET A 59 0.01 -2.76 6.43
CA MET A 59 -0.57 -3.05 7.74
C MET A 59 -2.06 -3.41 7.64
N ASN A 60 -2.84 -2.68 6.82
CA ASN A 60 -4.24 -2.99 6.61
C ASN A 60 -4.44 -4.38 5.99
N ARG A 61 -3.56 -4.77 5.07
CA ARG A 61 -3.54 -6.11 4.49
C ARG A 61 -3.16 -7.17 5.50
N PHE A 62 -2.11 -6.91 6.30
CA PHE A 62 -1.68 -7.80 7.37
C PHE A 62 -2.82 -8.09 8.37
N MET A 63 -3.60 -7.07 8.75
CA MET A 63 -4.75 -7.25 9.66
C MET A 63 -5.86 -8.10 9.03
N GLN A 64 -6.17 -7.90 7.75
CA GLN A 64 -7.17 -8.70 7.05
C GLN A 64 -6.75 -10.16 6.91
N ASP A 65 -5.47 -10.40 6.59
CA ASP A 65 -4.91 -11.74 6.48
C ASP A 65 -4.91 -12.42 7.86
N ALA A 66 -4.56 -11.70 8.93
CA ALA A 66 -4.61 -12.22 10.29
C ALA A 66 -6.03 -12.55 10.76
N ALA A 67 -7.02 -11.71 10.43
CA ALA A 67 -8.42 -11.98 10.73
C ALA A 67 -8.92 -13.23 9.99
N THR A 68 -8.58 -13.36 8.70
CA THR A 68 -8.91 -14.53 7.89
C THR A 68 -8.24 -15.80 8.41
N GLN A 69 -6.99 -15.69 8.88
CA GLN A 69 -6.28 -16.83 9.47
C GLN A 69 -6.89 -17.27 10.81
N ARG A 70 -7.34 -16.33 11.65
CA ARG A 70 -8.05 -16.67 12.89
C ARG A 70 -9.37 -17.37 12.62
N ASP A 71 -10.18 -16.87 11.69
CA ASP A 71 -11.44 -17.52 11.32
C ASP A 71 -11.22 -18.96 10.82
N ARG A 72 -10.17 -19.19 10.01
CA ARG A 72 -9.79 -20.55 9.60
C ARG A 72 -9.29 -21.42 10.76
N GLN A 73 -8.59 -20.85 11.73
CA GLN A 73 -8.13 -21.59 12.92
C GLN A 73 -9.30 -21.93 13.86
N ASP A 74 -10.27 -21.04 14.00
CA ASP A 74 -11.48 -21.26 14.80
C ASP A 74 -12.43 -22.28 14.15
N GLN A 75 -12.52 -22.31 12.82
CA GLN A 75 -13.30 -23.34 12.08
C GLN A 75 -12.60 -24.70 11.99
N ALA A 76 -11.29 -24.77 12.25
CA ALA A 76 -10.52 -26.01 12.26
C ALA A 76 -10.48 -26.69 13.65
N LYS A 77 -11.17 -26.12 14.63
CA LYS A 77 -11.28 -26.62 16.01
C LYS A 77 -12.70 -27.12 16.27
#